data_AF-A0A1H0CUC2-F1
#
_entry.id   AF-A0A1H0CUC2-F1
#
_cell.length_a   1.000
_cell.length_b   1.000
_cell.length_c   1.000
_cell.angle_alpha   90.00
_cell.angle_beta   90.00
_cell.angle_gamma   90.00
#
_symmetry.space_group_name_H-M   'P 1'
#
loop_
_entity.id
_entity.type
_entity.pdbx_description
1 polymer ?
#
loop_
_entity_poly.entity_id
_entity_poly.type
_entity_poly.pdbx_seq_one_letter_code
_entity_poly.pdbx_strand_id
1 'polypeptide(L)'
;MSAAGSSRTAGHGAPREVDARDAGAWSDVAGIPADLLAAKELVYDPSGFTCSLPVLEAESADYGACAFTLDGLSVRFRTAKTTPAKAGQFVTVWKRHAGGPIQPFDSEDDVDLLVVGVREGRSHGQFVFPRDVLCERGVFAREGSGGKRAFRVYPPWVTTTSRQAGSSQRWQTNHFLPLPATGTADADRARSLYHAPRT
;
A
#
# COMPACT_ATOMS: atom_id res chain seq x y z
N MET A 1 26.94 66.57 10.33
CA MET A 1 27.67 65.31 10.57
C MET A 1 26.65 64.26 10.96
N SER A 2 26.59 63.16 10.20
CA SER A 2 25.94 61.85 10.49
C SER A 2 24.42 61.81 10.74
N ALA A 3 23.65 60.82 10.30
CA ALA A 3 23.83 59.73 9.34
C ALA A 3 22.43 59.20 8.99
N ALA A 4 22.31 58.62 7.80
CA ALA A 4 21.12 57.96 7.29
C ALA A 4 20.76 56.68 8.07
N GLY A 5 19.48 56.33 8.07
CA GLY A 5 18.97 55.05 8.57
C GLY A 5 17.68 54.65 7.84
N SER A 6 17.83 54.14 6.61
CA SER A 6 16.76 53.44 5.87
C SER A 6 16.51 52.06 6.49
N SER A 7 15.29 51.83 6.97
CA SER A 7 14.81 50.50 7.34
C SER A 7 14.10 49.83 6.15
N ARG A 8 14.52 48.59 5.90
CA ARG A 8 14.22 47.75 4.75
C ARG A 8 12.82 47.15 4.82
N THR A 9 12.22 47.04 3.63
CA THR A 9 11.05 46.24 3.30
C THR A 9 11.24 44.77 3.69
N ALA A 10 10.31 44.22 4.49
CA ALA A 10 10.17 42.79 4.69
C ALA A 10 9.40 42.19 3.50
N GLY A 11 10.11 41.54 2.59
CA GLY A 11 9.50 40.69 1.57
C GLY A 11 8.98 39.42 2.24
N HIS A 12 7.66 39.27 2.29
CA HIS A 12 6.99 38.03 2.65
C HIS A 12 7.25 37.03 1.52
N GLY A 13 8.28 36.19 1.67
CA GLY A 13 8.49 35.05 0.80
C GLY A 13 7.35 34.06 1.01
N ALA A 14 6.49 33.91 0.01
CA ALA A 14 5.52 32.82 -0.04
C ALA A 14 6.25 31.48 0.16
N PRO A 15 5.64 30.48 0.82
CA PRO A 15 6.19 29.14 0.87
C PRO A 15 6.36 28.64 -0.56
N ARG A 16 7.57 28.19 -0.90
CA ARG A 16 7.82 27.53 -2.17
C ARG A 16 6.96 26.28 -2.23
N GLU A 17 6.03 26.27 -3.18
CA GLU A 17 5.32 25.07 -3.59
C GLU A 17 6.38 24.06 -4.04
N VAL A 18 6.56 23.00 -3.23
CA VAL A 18 7.52 21.94 -3.52
C VAL A 18 6.87 21.10 -4.61
N ASP A 19 7.39 21.22 -5.83
CA ASP A 19 6.94 20.51 -7.02
C ASP A 19 6.93 19.00 -6.73
N ALA A 20 5.74 18.40 -6.61
CA ALA A 20 5.51 17.03 -6.14
C ALA A 20 5.92 15.94 -7.15
N ARG A 21 6.91 16.23 -8.00
CA ARG A 21 7.37 15.36 -9.10
C ARG A 21 8.75 14.75 -8.86
N ASP A 22 9.16 14.57 -7.61
CA ASP A 22 10.39 13.81 -7.30
C ASP A 22 10.15 12.30 -7.46
N ALA A 23 10.15 11.84 -8.72
CA ALA A 23 10.26 10.43 -9.07
C ALA A 23 11.53 9.77 -8.47
N GLY A 24 12.54 10.57 -8.11
CA GLY A 24 13.83 10.13 -7.54
C GLY A 24 13.89 9.95 -6.01
N ALA A 25 12.83 10.23 -5.25
CA ALA A 25 12.96 10.28 -3.78
C ALA A 25 12.95 8.91 -3.07
N TRP A 26 12.40 7.86 -3.70
CA TRP A 26 12.24 6.56 -3.03
C TRP A 26 13.49 5.67 -3.16
N SER A 27 14.22 5.75 -4.27
CA SER A 27 15.41 4.91 -4.50
C SER A 27 16.53 5.12 -3.48
N ASP A 28 16.54 6.28 -2.82
CA ASP A 28 17.53 6.63 -1.79
C ASP A 28 17.17 6.06 -0.40
N VAL A 29 15.94 5.54 -0.23
CA VAL A 29 15.51 4.91 1.03
C VAL A 29 15.92 3.43 1.01
N ALA A 30 16.96 3.11 1.77
CA ALA A 30 17.41 1.73 1.91
C ALA A 30 16.31 0.83 2.52
N GLY A 31 16.11 -0.35 1.95
CA GLY A 31 15.22 -1.37 2.50
C GLY A 31 13.76 -1.32 2.04
N ILE A 32 13.40 -0.44 1.09
CA ILE A 32 12.08 -0.50 0.45
C ILE A 32 11.91 -1.87 -0.25
N PRO A 33 10.77 -2.55 -0.07
CA PRO A 33 10.49 -3.82 -0.75
C PRO A 33 10.52 -3.66 -2.28
N ALA A 34 11.15 -4.60 -2.98
CA ALA A 34 11.23 -4.58 -4.44
C ALA A 34 9.86 -4.51 -5.13
N ASP A 35 8.84 -5.15 -4.55
CA ASP A 35 7.47 -5.12 -5.08
C ASP A 35 6.83 -3.74 -4.93
N LEU A 36 7.19 -2.97 -3.89
CA LEU A 36 6.72 -1.60 -3.72
C LEU A 36 7.45 -0.65 -4.69
N LEU A 37 8.75 -0.83 -4.91
CA LEU A 37 9.49 -0.07 -5.93
C LEU A 37 8.89 -0.30 -7.32
N ALA A 38 8.58 -1.55 -7.65
CA ALA A 38 7.94 -1.88 -8.92
C ALA A 38 6.53 -1.31 -9.02
N ALA A 39 5.75 -1.28 -7.93
CA ALA A 39 4.46 -0.60 -7.91
C ALA A 39 4.60 0.91 -8.16
N LYS A 40 5.61 1.57 -7.59
CA LYS A 40 5.89 2.98 -7.86
C LYS A 40 6.19 3.22 -9.35
N GLU A 41 7.15 2.48 -9.91
CA GLU A 41 7.59 2.67 -11.28
C GLU A 41 6.52 2.30 -12.32
N LEU A 42 5.80 1.20 -12.09
CA LEU A 42 4.89 0.64 -13.11
C LEU A 42 3.45 1.11 -12.94
N VAL A 43 3.07 1.61 -11.75
CA VAL A 43 1.69 2.00 -11.44
C VAL A 43 1.61 3.45 -10.99
N TYR A 44 2.32 3.85 -9.94
CA TYR A 44 2.06 5.13 -9.28
C TYR A 44 2.53 6.31 -10.12
N ASP A 45 3.80 6.29 -10.55
CA ASP A 45 4.37 7.38 -11.33
C ASP A 45 3.67 7.52 -12.70
N PRO A 46 3.42 6.43 -13.47
CA PRO A 46 2.69 6.53 -14.73
C PRO A 46 1.22 6.94 -14.58
N SER A 47 0.59 6.64 -13.44
CA SER A 47 -0.81 7.03 -13.18
C SER A 47 -0.94 8.48 -12.70
N GLY A 48 0.18 9.13 -12.36
CA GLY A 48 0.23 10.49 -11.84
C GLY A 48 -0.11 10.59 -10.35
N PHE A 49 0.04 9.51 -9.60
CA PHE A 49 -0.22 9.50 -8.15
C PHE A 49 0.92 10.18 -7.39
N THR A 50 0.55 10.91 -6.34
CA THR A 50 1.48 11.56 -5.41
C THR A 50 1.67 10.70 -4.19
N CYS A 51 2.90 10.26 -3.91
CA CYS A 51 3.18 9.42 -2.75
C CYS A 51 4.14 10.09 -1.76
N SER A 52 3.90 9.92 -0.46
CA SER A 52 4.90 10.26 0.57
C SER A 52 6.07 9.28 0.53
N LEU A 53 7.17 9.60 1.23
CA LEU A 53 8.22 8.60 1.47
C LEU A 53 7.67 7.42 2.30
N PRO A 54 8.02 6.16 1.97
CA PRO A 54 7.61 5.00 2.76
C PRO A 54 8.35 4.93 4.10
N VAL A 55 7.59 4.66 5.15
CA VAL A 55 8.09 4.37 6.49
C VAL A 55 8.09 2.86 6.68
N LEU A 56 9.27 2.26 6.87
CA LEU A 56 9.41 0.82 7.06
C LEU A 56 8.94 0.40 8.47
N GLU A 57 8.25 -0.73 8.55
CA GLU A 57 7.76 -1.30 9.81
C GLU A 57 8.65 -2.49 10.23
N ALA A 58 9.57 -2.26 11.18
CA ALA A 58 10.57 -3.24 11.60
C ALA A 58 9.97 -4.60 12.04
N GLU A 59 8.86 -4.57 12.79
CA GLU A 59 8.23 -5.78 13.34
C GLU A 59 7.62 -6.72 12.28
N SER A 60 7.38 -6.22 11.05
CA SER A 60 6.84 -7.01 9.93
C SER A 60 7.70 -6.87 8.68
N ALA A 61 8.98 -6.53 8.83
CA ALA A 61 9.93 -6.35 7.74
C ALA A 61 10.05 -7.59 6.84
N ASP A 62 9.89 -8.80 7.42
CA ASP A 62 9.85 -10.06 6.68
C ASP A 62 8.79 -10.07 5.57
N TYR A 63 7.69 -9.34 5.73
CA TYR A 63 6.61 -9.21 4.77
C TYR A 63 6.62 -7.84 4.09
N GLY A 64 7.79 -7.21 3.97
CA GLY A 64 7.95 -5.91 3.31
C GLY A 64 7.07 -4.82 3.88
N ALA A 65 6.79 -4.88 5.19
CA ALA A 65 5.83 -3.98 5.81
C ALA A 65 6.29 -2.52 5.76
N CYS A 66 5.46 -1.67 5.18
CA CYS A 66 5.69 -0.23 5.15
C CYS A 66 4.35 0.54 5.11
N ALA A 67 4.42 1.80 5.53
CA ALA A 67 3.31 2.74 5.51
C ALA A 67 3.69 3.98 4.71
N PHE A 68 2.76 4.51 3.93
CA PHE A 68 2.92 5.76 3.18
C PHE A 68 1.55 6.32 2.84
N THR A 69 1.49 7.54 2.30
CA THR A 69 0.26 8.08 1.72
C THR A 69 0.32 8.05 0.20
N LEU A 70 -0.80 7.78 -0.46
CA LEU A 70 -0.98 7.91 -1.91
C LEU A 70 -2.19 8.81 -2.18
N ASP A 71 -1.98 9.97 -2.79
CA ASP A 71 -2.97 11.03 -2.99
C ASP A 71 -3.78 11.35 -1.71
N GLY A 72 -3.07 11.38 -0.58
CA GLY A 72 -3.63 11.63 0.74
C GLY A 72 -4.33 10.43 1.40
N LEU A 73 -4.41 9.27 0.75
CA LEU A 73 -4.94 8.04 1.35
C LEU A 73 -3.86 7.32 2.16
N SER A 74 -4.19 6.89 3.37
CA SER A 74 -3.28 6.12 4.25
C SER A 74 -3.15 4.68 3.75
N VAL A 75 -1.94 4.31 3.30
CA VAL A 75 -1.65 2.97 2.74
C VAL A 75 -0.78 2.16 3.69
N ARG A 76 -1.18 0.90 3.92
CA ARG A 76 -0.32 -0.16 4.45
C ARG A 76 0.06 -1.10 3.32
N PHE A 77 1.36 -1.24 3.08
CA PHE A 77 1.88 -2.18 2.09
C PHE A 77 2.46 -3.42 2.77
N ARG A 78 2.29 -4.57 2.11
CA ARG A 78 2.89 -5.87 2.46
C ARG A 78 3.29 -6.62 1.18
N THR A 79 4.30 -7.48 1.28
CA THR A 79 4.62 -8.51 0.29
C THR A 79 4.11 -9.86 0.78
N ALA A 80 3.31 -10.54 -0.03
CA ALA A 80 2.89 -11.91 0.26
C ALA A 80 3.97 -12.93 -0.14
N LYS A 81 3.95 -14.10 0.50
CA LYS A 81 4.93 -15.17 0.27
C LYS A 81 4.24 -16.45 -0.19
N THR A 82 4.78 -17.07 -1.23
CA THR A 82 4.39 -18.43 -1.60
C THR A 82 4.84 -19.42 -0.55
N THR A 83 3.95 -20.35 -0.20
CA THR A 83 4.26 -21.45 0.72
C THR A 83 4.07 -22.77 -0.03
N PRO A 84 5.03 -23.71 -0.02
CA PRO A 84 4.98 -24.90 -0.88
C PRO A 84 3.71 -25.75 -0.72
N ALA A 85 3.16 -25.85 0.49
CA ALA A 85 2.10 -26.80 0.81
C ALA A 85 0.66 -26.30 0.57
N LYS A 86 0.46 -25.01 0.22
CA LYS A 86 -0.88 -24.42 0.16
C LYS A 86 -0.99 -23.44 -1.00
N ALA A 87 -2.07 -23.56 -1.78
CA ALA A 87 -2.42 -22.62 -2.83
C ALA A 87 -2.54 -21.18 -2.29
N GLY A 88 -2.23 -20.21 -3.15
CA GLY A 88 -2.20 -18.79 -2.82
C GLY A 88 -0.96 -18.41 -2.01
N GLN A 89 -0.83 -17.12 -1.74
CA GLN A 89 0.29 -16.55 -1.02
C GLN A 89 -0.14 -16.07 0.36
N PHE A 90 0.71 -16.29 1.35
CA PHE A 90 0.48 -15.94 2.75
C PHE A 90 1.01 -14.54 3.05
N VAL A 91 0.24 -13.73 3.76
CA VAL A 91 0.62 -12.37 4.17
C VAL A 91 0.18 -12.09 5.60
N THR A 92 1.02 -11.40 6.36
CA THR A 92 0.68 -10.91 7.72
C THR A 92 0.09 -9.50 7.65
N VAL A 93 -0.93 -9.26 8.48
CA VAL A 93 -1.69 -8.01 8.55
C VAL A 93 -2.07 -7.72 10.01
N TRP A 94 -1.07 -7.37 10.80
CA TRP A 94 -1.26 -7.05 12.22
C TRP A 94 -0.47 -5.79 12.59
N LYS A 95 -0.89 -5.19 13.70
CA LYS A 95 -0.23 -4.08 14.38
C LYS A 95 0.04 -4.44 15.84
N ARG A 96 0.86 -3.63 16.52
CA ARG A 96 1.07 -3.70 17.96
C ARG A 96 0.99 -2.29 18.54
N HIS A 97 0.34 -2.15 19.69
CA HIS A 97 0.33 -0.91 20.45
C HIS A 97 1.22 -1.04 21.69
N ALA A 98 2.18 -0.13 21.86
CA ALA A 98 3.01 0.03 23.06
C ALA A 98 3.59 -1.29 23.65
N GLY A 99 4.08 -2.19 22.80
CA GLY A 99 4.66 -3.47 23.25
C GLY A 99 3.64 -4.53 23.70
N GLY A 100 2.34 -4.26 23.59
CA GLY A 100 1.26 -5.21 23.87
C GLY A 100 1.22 -6.41 22.90
N PRO A 101 0.21 -7.28 22.92
CA PRO A 101 0.10 -8.38 21.96
C PRO A 101 -0.12 -7.87 20.53
N ILE A 102 0.20 -8.71 19.53
CA ILE A 102 -0.17 -8.43 18.14
C ILE A 102 -1.68 -8.52 17.97
N GLN A 103 -2.25 -7.58 17.24
CA GLN A 103 -3.68 -7.49 16.99
C GLN A 103 -3.97 -7.20 15.51
N PRO A 104 -5.13 -7.60 14.98
CA PRO A 104 -5.57 -7.15 13.66
C PRO A 104 -5.58 -5.63 13.56
N PHE A 105 -5.51 -5.12 12.34
CA PHE A 105 -5.98 -3.77 12.07
C PHE A 105 -7.50 -3.69 12.30
N ASP A 106 -7.97 -2.52 12.69
CA ASP A 106 -9.37 -2.23 12.98
C ASP A 106 -9.95 -1.23 11.99
N SER A 107 -11.27 -1.23 11.85
CA SER A 107 -12.04 -0.16 11.18
C SER A 107 -11.72 1.26 11.66
N GLU A 108 -11.34 1.43 12.92
CA GLU A 108 -10.97 2.74 13.49
C GLU A 108 -9.51 3.15 13.24
N ASP A 109 -8.70 2.26 12.66
CA ASP A 109 -7.33 2.62 12.28
C ASP A 109 -7.31 3.57 11.09
N ASP A 110 -6.31 4.46 11.11
CA ASP A 110 -5.94 5.31 9.97
C ASP A 110 -5.24 4.48 8.89
N VAL A 111 -6.04 3.65 8.21
CA VAL A 111 -5.64 2.82 7.07
C VAL A 111 -6.80 2.80 6.08
N ASP A 112 -6.67 3.54 4.99
CA ASP A 112 -7.64 3.53 3.89
C ASP A 112 -7.48 2.28 3.02
N LEU A 113 -6.22 1.91 2.74
CA LEU A 113 -5.86 0.84 1.81
C LEU A 113 -4.84 -0.14 2.40
N LEU A 114 -5.09 -1.43 2.20
CA LEU A 114 -4.05 -2.46 2.29
C LEU A 114 -3.61 -2.86 0.87
N VAL A 115 -2.36 -2.59 0.53
CA VAL A 115 -1.74 -3.02 -0.73
C VAL A 115 -0.89 -4.26 -0.47
N VAL A 116 -1.10 -5.32 -1.25
CA VAL A 116 -0.35 -6.58 -1.14
C VAL A 116 0.33 -6.92 -2.45
N GLY A 117 1.65 -6.77 -2.50
CA GLY A 117 2.48 -7.22 -3.62
C GLY A 117 2.54 -8.75 -3.69
N VAL A 118 2.42 -9.30 -4.90
CA VAL A 118 2.41 -10.75 -5.16
C VAL A 118 3.25 -11.08 -6.39
N ARG A 119 4.10 -12.11 -6.27
CA ARG A 119 4.92 -12.61 -7.39
C ARG A 119 5.00 -14.13 -7.38
N GLU A 120 4.95 -14.75 -8.55
CA GLU A 120 5.22 -16.18 -8.74
C GLU A 120 5.84 -16.41 -10.12
N GLY A 121 7.12 -16.78 -10.16
CA GLY A 121 7.86 -16.89 -11.42
C GLY A 121 7.82 -15.58 -12.20
N ARG A 122 7.19 -15.60 -13.38
CA ARG A 122 7.00 -14.42 -14.25
C ARG A 122 5.72 -13.64 -13.98
N SER A 123 4.83 -14.17 -13.14
CA SER A 123 3.57 -13.52 -12.78
C SER A 123 3.82 -12.52 -11.66
N HIS A 124 3.34 -11.29 -11.83
CA HIS A 124 3.55 -10.19 -10.89
C HIS A 124 2.31 -9.29 -10.86
N GLY A 125 2.00 -8.78 -9.68
CA GLY A 125 0.90 -7.84 -9.50
C GLY A 125 0.75 -7.40 -8.06
N GLN A 126 -0.34 -6.71 -7.79
CA GLN A 126 -0.71 -6.31 -6.45
C GLN A 126 -2.22 -6.36 -6.25
N PHE A 127 -2.61 -6.62 -5.01
CA PHE A 127 -3.97 -6.36 -4.56
C PHE A 127 -4.05 -5.01 -3.88
N VAL A 128 -5.16 -4.29 -4.10
CA VAL A 128 -5.46 -2.99 -3.49
C VAL A 128 -6.81 -3.11 -2.79
N PHE A 129 -6.79 -3.41 -1.50
CA PHE A 129 -8.00 -3.67 -0.73
C PHE A 129 -8.41 -2.42 0.07
N PRO A 130 -9.60 -1.86 -0.17
CA PRO A 130 -10.17 -0.85 0.69
C PRO A 130 -10.46 -1.39 2.09
N ARG A 131 -10.30 -0.55 3.11
CA ARG A 131 -10.61 -0.87 4.51
C ARG A 131 -11.98 -1.51 4.68
N ASP A 132 -13.01 -0.95 4.04
CA ASP A 132 -14.38 -1.40 4.24
C ASP A 132 -14.60 -2.81 3.69
N VAL A 133 -13.95 -3.16 2.57
CA VAL A 133 -13.91 -4.52 2.03
C VAL A 133 -13.19 -5.46 2.98
N LEU A 134 -12.05 -5.03 3.57
CA LEU A 134 -11.33 -5.85 4.56
C LEU A 134 -12.17 -6.10 5.81
N CYS A 135 -12.97 -5.12 6.24
CA CYS A 135 -13.91 -5.27 7.34
C CYS A 135 -15.10 -6.19 6.97
N GLU A 136 -15.68 -6.05 5.77
CA GLU A 136 -16.74 -6.95 5.25
C GLU A 136 -16.25 -8.42 5.19
N ARG A 137 -14.99 -8.64 4.80
CA ARG A 137 -14.37 -9.97 4.69
C ARG A 137 -13.79 -10.48 6.02
N GLY A 138 -14.00 -9.75 7.12
CA GLY A 138 -13.51 -10.09 8.47
C GLY A 138 -11.98 -10.23 8.53
N VAL A 139 -11.26 -9.49 7.71
CA VAL A 139 -9.79 -9.37 7.77
C VAL A 139 -9.42 -8.27 8.76
N PHE A 140 -10.05 -7.11 8.67
CA PHE A 140 -9.95 -6.08 9.71
C PHE A 140 -11.00 -6.36 10.79
N ALA A 141 -10.68 -6.01 12.02
CA ALA A 141 -11.60 -5.98 13.13
C ALA A 141 -12.60 -4.82 12.98
N ARG A 142 -13.73 -4.92 13.66
CA ARG A 142 -14.70 -3.83 13.81
C ARG A 142 -14.87 -3.56 15.29
N GLU A 143 -14.60 -2.34 15.74
CA GLU A 143 -14.74 -1.91 17.14
C GLU A 143 -13.98 -2.85 18.11
N GLY A 144 -12.78 -3.27 17.72
CA GLY A 144 -11.92 -4.18 18.48
C GLY A 144 -12.32 -5.65 18.40
N SER A 145 -13.38 -6.01 17.67
CA SER A 145 -13.91 -7.37 17.59
C SER A 145 -13.53 -8.08 16.29
N GLY A 146 -13.08 -9.33 16.42
CA GLY A 146 -12.77 -10.19 15.28
C GLY A 146 -11.47 -9.82 14.56
N GLY A 147 -11.49 -9.88 13.23
CA GLY A 147 -10.32 -9.62 12.39
C GLY A 147 -9.33 -10.78 12.31
N LYS A 148 -8.34 -10.63 11.43
CA LYS A 148 -7.27 -11.60 11.17
C LYS A 148 -5.93 -10.91 11.29
N ARG A 149 -4.94 -11.65 11.79
CA ARG A 149 -3.53 -11.21 11.84
C ARG A 149 -2.74 -11.63 10.60
N ALA A 150 -3.30 -12.53 9.80
CA ALA A 150 -2.73 -12.99 8.55
C ALA A 150 -3.84 -13.64 7.70
N PHE A 151 -3.66 -13.66 6.39
CA PHE A 151 -4.56 -14.36 5.48
C PHE A 151 -3.85 -14.79 4.21
N ARG A 152 -4.59 -15.47 3.32
CA ARG A 152 -4.10 -15.83 1.99
C ARG A 152 -4.74 -14.96 0.93
N VAL A 153 -3.90 -14.49 0.02
CA VAL A 153 -4.31 -13.87 -1.24
C VAL A 153 -4.15 -14.88 -2.37
N TYR A 154 -5.07 -14.87 -3.31
CA TYR A 154 -5.12 -15.80 -4.44
C TYR A 154 -5.10 -15.00 -5.74
N PRO A 155 -3.90 -14.67 -6.26
CA PRO A 155 -3.76 -14.04 -7.57
C PRO A 155 -4.52 -14.81 -8.67
N PRO A 156 -4.93 -14.16 -9.78
CA PRO A 156 -5.69 -14.82 -10.84
C PRO A 156 -5.02 -16.07 -11.44
N TRP A 157 -3.69 -16.15 -11.39
CA TRP A 157 -2.92 -17.30 -11.90
C TRP A 157 -2.91 -18.50 -10.95
N VAL A 158 -3.41 -18.37 -9.72
CA VAL A 158 -3.45 -19.47 -8.76
C VAL A 158 -4.71 -20.31 -8.97
N THR A 159 -4.54 -21.61 -9.19
CA THR A 159 -5.66 -22.56 -9.16
C THR A 159 -6.04 -22.89 -7.73
N THR A 160 -7.28 -22.60 -7.34
CA THR A 160 -7.79 -22.91 -5.99
C THR A 160 -8.46 -24.30 -5.95
N THR A 161 -8.16 -25.08 -4.91
CA THR A 161 -8.66 -26.47 -4.78
C THR A 161 -9.80 -26.61 -3.77
N SER A 162 -9.97 -25.64 -2.86
CA SER A 162 -11.04 -25.67 -1.85
C SER A 162 -12.11 -24.61 -2.12
N ARG A 163 -13.35 -24.87 -1.71
CA ARG A 163 -14.48 -23.93 -1.84
C ARG A 163 -14.18 -22.59 -1.17
N GLN A 164 -13.53 -22.60 -0.01
CA GLN A 164 -13.15 -21.38 0.72
C GLN A 164 -12.08 -20.58 -0.04
N ALA A 165 -11.07 -21.24 -0.60
CA ALA A 165 -10.03 -20.59 -1.39
C ALA A 165 -10.62 -19.96 -2.66
N GLY A 166 -11.46 -20.70 -3.40
CA GLY A 166 -12.13 -20.16 -4.59
C GLY A 166 -13.10 -19.02 -4.26
N SER A 167 -13.79 -19.07 -3.13
CA SER A 167 -14.60 -17.93 -2.68
C SER A 167 -13.77 -16.71 -2.31
N SER A 168 -12.59 -16.92 -1.72
CA SER A 168 -11.67 -15.82 -1.41
C SER A 168 -11.10 -15.19 -2.67
N GLN A 169 -10.65 -16.03 -3.62
CA GLN A 169 -10.14 -15.59 -4.90
C GLN A 169 -11.15 -14.72 -5.65
N ARG A 170 -12.42 -15.14 -5.75
CA ARG A 170 -13.46 -14.38 -6.48
C ARG A 170 -13.60 -12.93 -6.05
N TRP A 171 -13.62 -12.65 -4.74
CA TRP A 171 -13.71 -11.25 -4.30
C TRP A 171 -12.36 -10.56 -4.39
N GLN A 172 -11.24 -11.26 -4.14
CA GLN A 172 -9.91 -10.67 -4.20
C GLN A 172 -9.55 -10.21 -5.61
N THR A 173 -9.93 -10.95 -6.65
CA THR A 173 -9.64 -10.59 -8.04
C THR A 173 -10.30 -9.29 -8.47
N ASN A 174 -11.40 -8.88 -7.82
CA ASN A 174 -12.02 -7.57 -8.03
C ASN A 174 -11.14 -6.40 -7.55
N HIS A 175 -10.10 -6.70 -6.77
CA HIS A 175 -9.13 -5.75 -6.21
C HIS A 175 -7.71 -5.96 -6.74
N PHE A 176 -7.55 -6.74 -7.81
CA PHE A 176 -6.25 -7.09 -8.36
C PHE A 176 -5.84 -6.16 -9.51
N LEU A 177 -4.56 -5.79 -9.53
CA LEU A 177 -3.88 -5.09 -10.62
C LEU A 177 -2.65 -5.90 -11.07
N PRO A 178 -2.62 -6.41 -12.32
CA PRO A 178 -1.42 -7.03 -12.86
C PRO A 178 -0.32 -5.98 -13.10
N LEU A 179 0.93 -6.35 -12.77
CA LEU A 179 2.12 -5.54 -13.10
C LEU A 179 2.83 -6.21 -14.27
N PRO A 180 2.83 -5.61 -15.47
CA PRO A 180 3.38 -6.26 -16.65
C PRO A 180 4.92 -6.34 -16.58
N ALA A 181 5.49 -7.32 -17.26
CA ALA A 181 6.95 -7.46 -17.38
C ALA A 181 7.57 -6.37 -18.28
N THR A 182 6.76 -5.72 -19.10
CA THR A 182 7.17 -4.67 -20.06
C THR A 182 6.08 -3.61 -20.15
N GLY A 183 6.45 -2.33 -20.19
CA GLY A 183 5.49 -1.22 -20.18
C GLY A 183 4.96 -0.92 -18.79
N THR A 184 3.87 -0.15 -18.71
CA THR A 184 3.23 0.28 -17.46
C THR A 184 1.91 -0.47 -17.24
N ALA A 185 1.43 -0.49 -16.01
CA ALA A 185 0.13 -1.05 -15.68
C ALA A 185 -1.01 -0.22 -16.28
N ASP A 186 -2.21 -0.82 -16.35
CA ASP A 186 -3.44 -0.14 -16.75
C ASP A 186 -3.78 0.98 -15.76
N ALA A 187 -3.60 2.24 -16.19
CA ALA A 187 -3.79 3.43 -15.37
C ALA A 187 -5.26 3.65 -14.98
N ASP A 188 -6.22 3.31 -15.85
CA ASP A 188 -7.65 3.47 -15.53
C ASP A 188 -8.06 2.44 -14.48
N ARG A 189 -7.56 1.21 -14.61
CA ARG A 189 -7.73 0.20 -13.57
C ARG A 189 -7.07 0.63 -12.27
N ALA A 190 -5.86 1.17 -12.30
CA ALA A 190 -5.17 1.68 -11.11
C ALA A 190 -6.02 2.77 -10.43
N ARG A 191 -6.46 3.80 -11.15
CA ARG A 191 -7.34 4.86 -10.60
C ARG A 191 -8.62 4.28 -10.00
N SER A 192 -9.25 3.31 -10.66
CA SER A 192 -10.46 2.66 -10.14
C SER A 192 -10.24 1.94 -8.80
N LEU A 193 -9.03 1.44 -8.56
CA LEU A 193 -8.69 0.69 -7.34
C LEU A 193 -8.24 1.60 -6.21
N TYR A 194 -7.43 2.62 -6.51
CA TYR A 194 -6.90 3.55 -5.52
C TYR A 194 -7.89 4.66 -5.16
N HIS A 195 -8.83 5.02 -6.05
CA HIS A 195 -9.85 6.05 -5.80
C HIS A 195 -11.28 5.50 -5.89
N ALA A 196 -11.48 4.23 -5.55
CA ALA A 196 -12.83 3.67 -5.46
C ALA A 196 -13.70 4.54 -4.53
N PRO A 197 -14.96 4.87 -4.91
CA PRO A 197 -15.86 5.63 -4.07
C PRO A 197 -16.01 4.96 -2.71
N ARG A 198 -15.80 5.70 -1.63
CA ARG A 198 -16.06 5.23 -0.27
C ARG A 198 -17.57 5.23 -0.05
N THR A 199 -18.14 4.08 0.31
CA THR A 199 -19.58 3.90 0.60
C THR A 199 -19.89 4.07 2.07
#